data_AF-A0AAF0ECS8-F1
#
_entry.id   AF-A0AAF0ECS8-F1
#
_cell.length_a   1.000
_cell.length_b   1.000
_cell.length_c   1.000
_cell.angle_alpha   90.00
_cell.angle_beta   90.00
_cell.angle_gamma   90.00
#
_symmetry.space_group_name_H-M   'P 1'
#
loop_
_entity.id
_entity.type
_entity.pdbx_description
1 polymer ?
#
loop_
_entity_poly.entity_id
_entity_poly.type
_entity_poly.pdbx_seq_one_letter_code
_entity_poly.pdbx_strand_id
1 'polypeptide(L)'
;MGFTYGDVPKGLYIVRGENVVLMGEIDLDKEDEIPQNVASSIPSSAIPQLLEALAAENEYKDKWERRRNAVLRRERGFSGEGVEGDSY
;
A
#
# COMPACT_ATOMS: atom_id res chain seq x y z
N MET A 1 18.71 -11.88 -3.48
CA MET A 1 18.64 -10.46 -3.10
C MET A 1 17.64 -9.85 -4.05
N GLY A 2 16.40 -9.63 -3.59
CA GLY A 2 15.27 -9.25 -4.44
C GLY A 2 15.14 -7.74 -4.54
N PHE A 3 14.61 -7.27 -5.66
CA PHE A 3 14.14 -5.90 -5.81
C PHE A 3 13.04 -5.65 -4.78
N THR A 4 13.22 -4.66 -3.92
CA THR A 4 12.30 -4.40 -2.79
C THR A 4 11.13 -3.52 -3.20
N TYR A 5 11.29 -2.75 -4.27
CA TYR A 5 10.29 -1.86 -4.82
C TYR A 5 10.15 -2.06 -6.33
N GLY A 6 8.95 -1.78 -6.84
CA GLY A 6 8.67 -1.85 -8.26
C GLY A 6 7.87 -0.66 -8.74
N ASP A 7 8.21 -0.16 -9.93
CA ASP A 7 7.60 1.03 -10.52
C ASP A 7 6.66 0.66 -11.70
N VAL A 8 5.52 1.35 -11.77
CA VAL A 8 4.50 1.20 -12.83
C VAL A 8 4.06 2.59 -13.29
N PRO A 9 4.29 2.97 -14.56
CA PRO A 9 3.88 4.28 -15.07
C PRO A 9 2.36 4.41 -15.08
N LYS A 10 1.84 5.50 -14.50
CA LYS A 10 0.40 5.75 -14.35
C LYS A 10 -0.16 6.80 -15.33
N GLY A 11 0.64 7.78 -15.75
CA GLY A 11 0.17 8.88 -16.61
C GLY A 11 -0.56 9.97 -15.80
N LEU A 12 -1.62 10.56 -16.37
CA LEU A 12 -2.34 11.68 -15.74
C LEU A 12 -3.51 11.19 -14.86
N TYR A 13 -3.54 11.61 -13.60
CA TYR A 13 -4.58 11.26 -12.62
C TYR A 13 -5.28 12.50 -12.08
N ILE A 14 -6.58 12.38 -11.81
CA ILE A 14 -7.34 13.33 -10.99
C ILE A 14 -7.64 12.62 -9.68
N VAL A 15 -7.08 13.12 -8.58
CA VAL A 15 -7.26 12.54 -7.25
C VAL A 15 -8.18 13.45 -6.43
N ARG A 16 -9.22 12.87 -5.81
CA ARG A 16 -10.11 13.62 -4.92
C ARG A 16 -9.41 13.85 -3.58
N GLY A 17 -9.56 15.05 -3.02
CA GLY A 17 -8.80 15.50 -1.85
C GLY A 17 -8.95 14.63 -0.61
N GLU A 18 -10.10 14.00 -0.39
CA GLU A 18 -10.30 13.12 0.78
C GLU A 18 -9.53 11.80 0.71
N ASN A 19 -9.00 11.43 -0.45
CA ASN A 19 -8.16 10.23 -0.61
C ASN A 19 -6.66 10.55 -0.46
N VAL A 20 -6.30 11.79 -0.08
CA VAL A 20 -4.91 12.23 0.09
C VAL A 20 -4.61 12.38 1.57
N VAL A 21 -3.66 11.59 2.09
CA VAL A 21 -3.18 11.72 3.48
C VAL A 21 -2.11 12.80 3.60
N LEU A 22 -1.11 12.75 2.72
CA LEU A 22 0.02 13.67 2.69
C LEU A 22 0.47 13.87 1.25
N MET A 23 0.91 15.10 0.93
CA MET A 23 1.52 15.44 -0.34
C MET A 23 2.67 16.43 -0.09
N GLY A 24 3.72 16.32 -0.90
CA GLY A 24 4.88 17.21 -0.84
C GLY A 24 5.59 17.27 -2.18
N GLU A 25 6.41 18.30 -2.37
CA GLU A 25 7.32 18.38 -3.51
C GLU A 25 8.48 17.38 -3.34
N ILE A 26 8.98 16.86 -4.45
CA ILE A 26 10.15 15.98 -4.49
C ILE A 26 11.24 16.60 -5.38
N ASP A 27 12.49 16.37 -5.00
CA ASP A 27 13.67 16.75 -5.79
C ASP A 27 13.97 15.63 -6.80
N LEU A 28 13.60 15.85 -8.07
CA LEU A 28 13.71 14.84 -9.12
C LEU A 28 15.16 14.40 -9.36
N ASP A 29 16.13 15.30 -9.17
CA ASP A 29 17.54 14.99 -9.42
C ASP A 29 18.09 13.94 -8.44
N LYS A 30 17.54 13.87 -7.22
CA LYS A 30 17.95 12.89 -6.20
C LYS A 30 17.19 11.57 -6.30
N GLU A 31 15.94 11.62 -6.76
CA GLU A 31 15.08 10.44 -6.87
C GLU A 31 15.34 9.64 -8.17
N ASP A 32 15.88 10.27 -9.22
CA ASP A 32 16.32 9.56 -10.43
C ASP A 32 17.60 8.72 -10.20
N GLU A 33 18.32 8.96 -9.10
CA GLU A 33 19.49 8.16 -8.67
C GLU A 33 19.10 6.98 -7.74
N ILE A 34 17.84 6.55 -7.70
CA ILE A 34 17.48 5.35 -6.92
C ILE A 34 18.25 4.14 -7.47
N PRO A 35 19.11 3.50 -6.66
CA PRO A 35 19.91 2.38 -7.15
C PRO A 35 19.03 1.21 -7.62
N GLN A 36 19.43 0.54 -8.70
CA GLN A 36 18.66 -0.59 -9.27
C GLN A 36 18.48 -1.77 -8.29
N ASN A 37 19.31 -1.87 -7.25
CA ASN A 37 19.13 -2.85 -6.18
C ASN A 37 18.02 -2.48 -5.18
N VAL A 38 17.48 -1.26 -5.27
CA VAL A 38 16.38 -0.75 -4.43
C VAL A 38 15.07 -0.84 -5.20
N ALA A 39 14.98 -0.23 -6.39
CA ALA A 39 13.77 -0.21 -7.21
C ALA A 39 14.04 -0.64 -8.66
N SER A 40 13.05 -1.29 -9.28
CA SER A 40 13.11 -1.69 -10.69
C SER A 40 11.76 -1.51 -11.39
N SER A 41 11.78 -1.17 -12.68
CA SER A 41 10.55 -1.08 -13.48
C SER A 41 9.89 -2.46 -13.62
N ILE A 42 8.57 -2.52 -13.39
CA ILE A 42 7.79 -3.76 -13.48
C ILE A 42 7.31 -3.95 -14.93
N PRO A 43 7.53 -5.13 -15.55
CA PRO A 43 6.97 -5.42 -16.87
C PRO A 43 5.44 -5.46 -16.81
N SER A 44 4.77 -4.88 -17.79
CA SER A 44 3.30 -4.75 -17.79
C SER A 44 2.56 -6.08 -17.69
N SER A 45 3.18 -7.18 -18.16
CA SER A 45 2.64 -8.54 -18.06
C SER A 45 2.59 -9.09 -16.63
N ALA A 46 3.41 -8.59 -15.70
CA ALA A 46 3.44 -9.01 -14.30
C ALA A 46 2.44 -8.24 -13.42
N ILE A 47 1.96 -7.08 -13.87
CA ILE A 47 1.06 -6.21 -13.09
C ILE A 47 -0.22 -6.95 -12.62
N PRO A 48 -0.94 -7.73 -13.46
CA PRO A 48 -2.15 -8.40 -13.01
C PRO A 48 -1.90 -9.37 -11.84
N GLN A 49 -0.81 -10.15 -11.92
CA GLN A 49 -0.45 -11.11 -10.88
C GLN A 49 -0.06 -10.41 -9.57
N LEU A 50 0.65 -9.27 -9.65
CA LEU A 50 1.02 -8.47 -8.49
C LEU A 50 -0.21 -7.85 -7.81
N LEU A 51 -1.16 -7.33 -8.59
CA LEU A 51 -2.40 -6.77 -8.05
C LEU A 51 -3.26 -7.83 -7.38
N GLU A 52 -3.34 -9.04 -7.96
CA GLU A 52 -4.04 -10.17 -7.35
C GLU A 52 -3.38 -10.61 -6.03
N ALA A 53 -2.05 -10.72 -6.01
CA ALA A 53 -1.31 -11.05 -4.80
C ALA A 53 -1.50 -10.00 -3.70
N LEU A 54 -1.47 -8.71 -4.04
CA LEU A 54 -1.71 -7.61 -3.11
C LEU A 54 -3.13 -7.64 -2.55
N ALA A 55 -4.13 -7.91 -3.41
CA ALA A 55 -5.52 -8.04 -2.98
C ALA A 55 -5.70 -9.20 -1.99
N ALA A 56 -5.06 -10.35 -2.24
CA ALA A 56 -5.08 -11.50 -1.34
C ALA A 56 -4.40 -11.20 0.01
N GLU A 57 -3.27 -10.49 0.00
CA GLU A 57 -2.58 -10.06 1.22
C GLU A 57 -3.43 -9.09 2.05
N ASN A 58 -4.06 -8.11 1.40
CA ASN A 58 -4.95 -7.16 2.06
C ASN A 58 -6.17 -7.87 2.66
N GLU A 59 -6.79 -8.80 1.94
CA GLU A 59 -7.92 -9.58 2.47
C GLU A 59 -7.51 -10.41 3.70
N TYR A 60 -6.30 -10.98 3.68
CA TYR A 60 -5.75 -11.70 4.84
C TYR A 60 -5.54 -10.76 6.04
N LYS A 61 -4.91 -9.60 5.82
CA LYS A 61 -4.71 -8.58 6.86
C LYS A 61 -6.04 -8.12 7.44
N ASP A 62 -7.02 -7.79 6.61
CA ASP A 62 -8.35 -7.35 7.05
C ASP A 62 -9.05 -8.40 7.92
N LYS A 63 -8.98 -9.69 7.53
CA LYS A 63 -9.54 -10.80 8.32
C LYS A 63 -8.82 -10.94 9.65
N TRP A 64 -7.50 -10.84 9.64
CA TRP A 64 -6.67 -10.95 10.84
C TRP A 64 -6.93 -9.78 11.80
N GLU A 65 -7.00 -8.55 11.30
CA GLU A 65 -7.30 -7.36 12.09
C GLU A 65 -8.71 -7.40 12.67
N ARG A 66 -9.72 -7.79 11.87
CA ARG A 66 -11.08 -8.01 12.36
C ARG A 66 -11.12 -9.02 13.51
N ARG A 67 -10.39 -10.14 13.38
CA ARG A 67 -10.31 -11.15 14.44
C ARG A 67 -9.60 -10.61 15.68
N ARG A 68 -8.46 -9.95 15.52
CA ARG A 68 -7.69 -9.33 16.62
C ARG A 68 -8.56 -8.34 17.38
N ASN A 69 -9.24 -7.43 16.67
CA ASN A 69 -10.09 -6.41 17.25
C ASN A 69 -11.30 -7.02 17.96
N ALA A 70 -11.89 -8.08 17.42
CA ALA A 70 -12.99 -8.80 18.08
C ALA A 70 -12.57 -9.43 19.43
N VAL A 71 -11.38 -10.05 19.48
CA VAL A 71 -10.84 -10.63 20.73
C VAL A 71 -10.52 -9.54 21.75
N LEU A 72 -9.82 -8.48 21.34
CA LEU A 72 -9.47 -7.35 22.21
C LEU A 72 -10.72 -6.66 22.77
N ARG A 73 -11.76 -6.50 21.95
CA ARG A 73 -13.04 -5.94 22.39
C ARG A 73 -13.72 -6.83 23.41
N ARG A 74 -13.79 -8.14 23.16
CA ARG A 74 -14.46 -9.10 24.04
C ARG A 74 -13.74 -9.26 25.38
N GLU A 75 -12.42 -9.43 25.35
CA GLU A 75 -11.64 -9.85 26.54
C GLU A 75 -11.10 -8.67 27.35
N ARG A 76 -10.88 -7.52 26.70
CA ARG A 76 -10.15 -6.39 27.30
C ARG A 76 -10.91 -5.06 27.21
N GLY A 77 -12.06 -5.03 26.54
CA GLY A 77 -12.90 -3.83 26.42
C GLY A 77 -12.35 -2.75 25.48
N PHE A 78 -11.32 -3.04 24.67
CA PHE A 78 -10.79 -2.09 23.69
C PHE A 78 -11.72 -1.94 22.48
N SER A 79 -11.97 -0.70 22.06
CA SER A 79 -12.60 -0.40 20.76
C SER A 79 -11.51 -0.31 19.68
N GLY A 80 -11.70 -1.01 18.55
CA GLY A 80 -10.88 -0.79 17.37
C GLY A 80 -11.30 0.50 16.70
N GLU A 81 -10.39 1.46 16.60
CA GLU A 81 -10.54 2.66 15.77
C GLU A 81 -9.89 2.36 14.42
N GLY A 82 -10.69 1.93 13.45
CA GLY A 82 -10.26 1.78 12.06
C GLY A 82 -11.50 1.92 11.20
N VAL A 83 -11.62 3.05 10.51
CA VAL A 83 -12.72 3.30 9.56
C VAL A 83 -12.33 2.67 8.22
N GLU A 84 -13.29 2.12 7.48
CA GLU A 84 -13.00 1.64 6.12
C GLU A 84 -12.39 2.78 5.28
N GLY A 85 -11.13 2.61 4.86
CA GLY A 85 -10.38 3.61 4.09
C GLY A 85 -9.11 4.16 4.76
N ASP A 86 -8.84 3.82 6.03
CA ASP A 86 -7.66 4.34 6.77
C ASP A 86 -6.38 3.49 6.64
N SER A 87 -6.33 2.55 5.69
CA SER A 87 -5.24 1.56 5.55
C SER A 87 -3.97 2.09 4.85
N TYR A 88 -3.67 3.38 4.98
CA TYR A 88 -2.57 4.05 4.26
C TYR A 88 -1.17 3.58 4.68
#